data_AF-A0A428P775-F1
#
_entry.id   AF-A0A428P775-F1
#
_cell.length_a   1.000
_cell.length_b   1.000
_cell.length_c   1.000
_cell.angle_alpha   90.00
_cell.angle_beta   90.00
_cell.angle_gamma   90.00
#
_symmetry.space_group_name_H-M   'P 1'
#
loop_
_entity.id
_entity.type
_entity.pdbx_description
1 polymer ?
#
loop_
_entity_poly.entity_id
_entity_poly.type
_entity_poly.pdbx_seq_one_letter_code
_entity_poly.pdbx_strand_id
1 'polypeptide(L)'
;MQELEKKRILRGRDVQNILSSLPKSLDATYERVLLQIDSDLVYEAKTALQWLFCCMRPLYLEEFVDASIINPDEEAPFSKDCQISPFDLVDLLPGLIKINPPPESSEYMFLPKHYTVTLAHFSVKEYLR
;
A
#
# COMPACT_ATOMS: atom_id res chain seq x y z
N MET A 1 0.86 -8.17 10.83
CA MET A 1 0.91 -7.45 12.13
C MET A 1 -0.45 -7.35 12.82
N GLN A 2 -1.58 -7.33 12.11
CA GLN A 2 -2.95 -7.21 12.66
C GLN A 2 -3.36 -8.23 13.75
N GLU A 3 -2.84 -9.47 13.75
CA GLU A 3 -3.18 -10.45 14.81
C GLU A 3 -2.53 -10.16 16.16
N LEU A 4 -1.42 -9.40 16.17
CA LEU A 4 -0.72 -9.05 17.40
C LEU A 4 -1.48 -7.98 18.20
N GLU A 5 -2.18 -7.07 17.51
CA GLU A 5 -2.91 -5.97 18.12
C GLU A 5 -4.19 -6.41 18.84
N LYS A 6 -4.77 -7.56 18.44
CA LYS A 6 -6.02 -8.07 19.03
C LYS A 6 -5.84 -8.77 20.38
N LYS A 7 -4.62 -9.12 20.80
CA LYS A 7 -4.40 -9.91 22.03
C LYS A 7 -3.69 -9.11 23.12
N ARG A 8 -4.49 -8.63 24.09
CA ARG A 8 -4.03 -7.90 25.29
C ARG A 8 -3.06 -8.67 26.20
N ILE A 9 -3.01 -10.00 26.08
CA ILE A 9 -2.08 -10.88 26.82
C ILE A 9 -1.62 -12.00 25.86
N LEU A 10 -0.32 -12.07 25.59
CA LEU A 10 0.30 -13.10 24.75
C LEU A 10 0.96 -14.17 25.63
N ARG A 11 0.54 -15.44 25.49
CA ARG A 11 1.25 -16.57 26.13
C ARG A 11 2.36 -17.05 25.20
N GLY A 12 3.40 -17.69 25.73
CA GLY A 12 4.50 -18.22 24.90
C GLY A 12 4.03 -19.12 23.74
N ARG A 13 2.96 -19.90 23.94
CA ARG A 13 2.32 -20.69 22.87
C ARG A 13 1.67 -19.84 21.77
N ASP A 14 1.07 -18.70 22.12
CA ASP A 14 0.47 -17.79 21.15
C ASP A 14 1.58 -17.18 20.27
N VAL A 15 2.71 -16.80 20.87
CA VAL A 15 3.88 -16.27 20.14
C VAL A 15 4.41 -17.30 19.14
N GLN A 16 4.61 -18.56 19.56
CA GLN A 16 5.10 -19.62 18.68
C GLN A 16 4.13 -19.91 17.51
N ASN A 17 2.83 -19.89 17.77
CA ASN A 17 1.82 -20.05 16.73
C ASN A 17 1.82 -18.88 15.73
N ILE A 18 1.97 -17.64 16.22
CA ILE A 18 2.04 -16.46 15.35
C ILE A 18 3.30 -16.50 14.48
N LEU A 19 4.46 -16.78 15.08
CA LEU A 19 5.73 -16.89 14.36
C LEU A 19 5.69 -18.00 13.29
N SER A 20 5.09 -19.15 13.61
CA SER A 20 4.93 -20.24 12.64
C SER A 20 3.90 -19.96 11.54
N SER A 21 2.97 -19.03 11.76
CA SER A 21 2.00 -18.55 10.76
C SER A 21 2.53 -17.44 9.84
N LEU A 22 3.76 -16.96 10.09
CA LEU A 22 4.35 -15.93 9.24
C LEU A 22 4.62 -16.49 7.83
N PRO A 23 4.49 -15.66 6.79
CA PRO A 23 4.88 -16.06 5.45
C PRO A 23 6.35 -16.51 5.43
N LYS A 24 6.64 -17.57 4.67
CA LYS A 24 7.97 -18.20 4.61
C LYS A 24 8.98 -17.41 3.76
N SER A 25 8.51 -16.43 3.00
CA SER A 25 9.33 -15.58 2.13
C SER A 25 8.77 -14.15 2.07
N LEU A 26 9.58 -13.22 1.54
CA LEU A 26 9.13 -11.87 1.23
C LEU A 26 8.01 -11.90 0.18
N ASP A 27 8.14 -12.72 -0.86
CA ASP A 27 7.11 -12.89 -1.90
C ASP A 27 5.77 -13.32 -1.30
N ALA A 28 5.77 -14.32 -0.41
CA ALA A 28 4.55 -14.77 0.28
C ALA A 28 4.00 -13.68 1.23
N THR A 29 4.85 -12.76 1.70
CA THR A 29 4.40 -11.59 2.47
C THR A 29 3.69 -10.59 1.56
N TYR A 30 4.25 -10.30 0.39
CA TYR A 30 3.66 -9.37 -0.58
C TYR A 30 2.38 -9.93 -1.20
N GLU A 31 2.38 -11.20 -1.61
CA GLU A 31 1.21 -11.91 -2.11
C GLU A 31 0.06 -11.86 -1.11
N ARG A 32 0.34 -12.12 0.17
CA ARG A 32 -0.67 -12.01 1.23
C ARG A 32 -1.28 -10.62 1.31
N VAL A 33 -0.50 -9.55 1.19
CA VAL A 33 -1.03 -8.17 1.20
C VAL A 33 -1.95 -7.95 0.01
N LEU A 34 -1.50 -8.33 -1.19
CA LEU A 34 -2.29 -8.16 -2.41
C LEU A 34 -3.58 -8.97 -2.43
N LEU A 35 -3.56 -10.19 -1.87
CA LEU A 35 -4.75 -11.05 -1.76
C LEU A 35 -5.77 -10.56 -0.72
N GLN A 36 -5.39 -9.63 0.17
CA GLN A 36 -6.29 -9.03 1.16
C GLN A 36 -7.01 -7.79 0.64
N ILE A 37 -6.66 -7.31 -0.55
CA ILE A 37 -7.29 -6.15 -1.19
C ILE A 37 -8.69 -6.55 -1.66
N ASP A 38 -9.70 -5.74 -1.32
CA ASP A 38 -11.07 -5.94 -1.78
C ASP A 38 -11.13 -5.92 -3.31
N SER A 39 -11.93 -6.82 -3.90
CA SER A 39 -12.02 -6.98 -5.37
C SER A 39 -12.28 -5.68 -6.12
N ASP A 40 -13.05 -4.79 -5.48
CA ASP A 40 -13.49 -3.52 -6.04
C ASP A 40 -12.38 -2.45 -6.03
N LEU A 41 -11.28 -2.69 -5.31
CA LEU A 41 -10.12 -1.80 -5.19
C LEU A 41 -8.85 -2.35 -5.85
N VAL A 42 -8.93 -3.55 -6.46
CA VAL A 42 -7.78 -4.21 -7.10
C VAL A 42 -7.25 -3.38 -8.26
N TYR A 43 -8.13 -2.70 -8.99
CA TYR A 43 -7.74 -1.87 -10.13
C TYR A 43 -6.83 -0.72 -9.67
N GLU A 44 -7.28 0.07 -8.71
CA GLU A 44 -6.59 1.24 -8.19
C GLU A 44 -5.27 0.82 -7.53
N ALA A 45 -5.28 -0.25 -6.73
CA ALA A 45 -4.07 -0.79 -6.12
C ALA A 45 -3.02 -1.21 -7.16
N LYS A 46 -3.45 -1.94 -8.20
CA LYS A 46 -2.57 -2.41 -9.27
C LYS A 46 -1.99 -1.22 -10.04
N THR A 47 -2.83 -0.29 -10.46
CA THR A 47 -2.43 0.90 -11.22
C THR A 47 -1.45 1.75 -10.41
N ALA A 48 -1.74 1.98 -9.13
CA ALA A 48 -0.86 2.70 -8.22
C ALA A 48 0.53 2.05 -8.09
N LEU A 49 0.60 0.73 -7.93
CA LEU A 49 1.86 -0.01 -7.87
C LEU A 49 2.64 0.04 -9.19
N GLN A 50 1.95 -0.05 -10.34
CA GLN A 50 2.57 0.07 -11.66
C GLN A 50 3.21 1.46 -11.86
N TRP A 51 2.53 2.52 -11.43
CA TRP A 51 3.12 3.86 -11.47
C TRP A 51 4.36 3.97 -10.59
N LEU A 52 4.33 3.47 -9.35
CA LEU A 52 5.51 3.45 -8.49
C LEU A 52 6.66 2.61 -9.06
N PHE A 53 6.36 1.53 -9.78
CA PHE A 53 7.36 0.70 -10.43
C PHE A 53 8.08 1.43 -11.58
N CYS A 54 7.30 2.16 -12.39
CA CYS A 54 7.77 2.83 -13.61
C CYS A 54 8.40 4.21 -13.35
N CYS A 55 8.00 4.90 -12.28
CA CYS A 55 8.46 6.25 -11.99
C CYS A 55 9.94 6.30 -11.60
N MET A 56 10.66 7.26 -12.19
CA MET A 56 12.09 7.52 -11.91
C MET A 56 12.32 8.35 -10.65
N ARG A 57 11.26 8.95 -10.09
CA ARG A 57 11.28 9.76 -8.87
C ARG A 57 10.17 9.29 -7.92
N PRO A 58 10.28 9.60 -6.61
CA PRO A 58 9.14 9.52 -5.72
C PRO A 58 7.96 10.32 -6.27
N LEU A 59 6.75 9.77 -6.13
CA LEU A 59 5.51 10.47 -6.47
C LEU A 59 5.08 11.30 -5.27
N TYR A 60 4.53 12.49 -5.50
CA TYR A 60 3.80 13.17 -4.45
C TYR A 60 2.52 12.38 -4.12
N LEU A 61 2.02 12.48 -2.89
CA LEU A 61 0.85 11.73 -2.46
C LEU A 61 -0.38 12.04 -3.34
N GLU A 62 -0.57 13.30 -3.73
CA GLU A 62 -1.61 13.68 -4.70
C GLU A 62 -1.44 13.03 -6.08
N GLU A 63 -0.20 12.94 -6.58
CA GLU A 63 0.09 12.32 -7.87
C GLU A 63 -0.14 10.82 -7.80
N PHE A 64 0.20 10.20 -6.67
CA PHE A 64 -0.01 8.78 -6.43
C PHE A 64 -1.49 8.41 -6.45
N VAL A 65 -2.33 9.23 -5.80
CA VAL A 65 -3.78 9.05 -5.79
C VAL A 65 -4.37 9.29 -7.18
N ASP A 66 -4.04 10.41 -7.83
CA ASP A 66 -4.53 10.72 -9.17
C ASP A 66 -4.11 9.64 -10.18
N ALA A 67 -2.89 9.13 -10.07
CA ALA A 67 -2.38 8.09 -10.94
C ALA A 67 -3.11 6.75 -10.77
N SER A 68 -3.61 6.44 -9.57
CA SER A 68 -4.32 5.18 -9.28
C SER A 68 -5.63 5.01 -10.05
N ILE A 69 -6.27 6.12 -10.42
CA ILE A 69 -7.57 6.14 -11.12
C ILE A 69 -7.44 6.37 -12.63
N ILE A 70 -6.22 6.46 -13.17
CA ILE A 70 -6.02 6.64 -14.61
C ILE A 70 -6.34 5.32 -15.32
N ASN A 71 -7.31 5.33 -16.24
CA ASN A 71 -7.62 4.21 -17.11
C ASN A 71 -7.56 4.63 -18.59
N PRO A 72 -6.46 4.37 -19.32
CA PRO A 72 -6.33 4.81 -20.71
C PRO A 72 -7.32 4.13 -21.68
N ASP A 73 -7.95 3.02 -21.26
CA ASP A 73 -8.86 2.25 -22.10
C ASP A 73 -10.32 2.74 -22.01
N GLU A 74 -10.64 3.66 -21.07
CA GLU A 74 -11.97 4.24 -20.90
C GLU A 74 -12.19 5.50 -21.74
N GLU A 75 -13.46 5.80 -22.07
CA GLU A 75 -13.82 7.04 -22.79
C GLU A 75 -13.43 8.31 -22.02
N ALA A 76 -13.49 8.24 -20.68
CA ALA A 76 -13.02 9.28 -19.78
C ALA A 76 -11.88 8.73 -18.91
N PRO A 77 -10.60 8.82 -19.36
CA PRO A 77 -9.49 8.14 -18.71
C PRO A 77 -9.14 8.58 -17.29
N PHE A 78 -9.80 9.61 -16.79
CA PHE A 78 -9.59 10.15 -15.46
C PHE A 78 -10.92 10.71 -14.96
N SER A 79 -11.43 10.14 -13.86
CA SER A 79 -12.63 10.62 -13.17
C SER A 79 -12.36 10.78 -11.68
N LYS A 80 -12.50 12.01 -11.18
CA LYS A 80 -12.33 12.30 -9.74
C LYS A 80 -13.39 11.63 -8.87
N ASP A 81 -14.51 11.20 -9.46
CA ASP A 81 -15.58 10.51 -8.72
C ASP A 81 -15.15 9.12 -8.23
N CYS A 82 -14.08 8.56 -8.81
CA CYS A 82 -13.48 7.27 -8.43
C CYS A 82 -12.34 7.44 -7.41
N GLN A 83 -12.08 8.65 -6.92
CA GLN A 83 -10.90 8.93 -6.10
C GLN A 83 -11.01 8.31 -4.70
N ILE A 84 -10.07 7.41 -4.38
CA ILE A 84 -9.84 6.91 -3.01
C ILE A 84 -9.18 8.02 -2.19
N SER A 85 -9.51 8.13 -0.90
CA SER A 85 -8.85 9.13 -0.06
C SER A 85 -7.34 8.86 0.00
N PRO A 86 -6.48 9.89 0.09
CA PRO A 86 -5.04 9.70 -0.03
C PRO A 86 -4.42 8.71 0.94
N PHE A 87 -4.90 8.72 2.19
CA PHE A 87 -4.36 7.83 3.22
C PHE A 87 -5.01 6.44 3.18
N ASP A 88 -6.27 6.32 2.73
CA ASP A 88 -6.89 5.00 2.52
C ASP A 88 -6.14 4.20 1.45
N LEU A 89 -5.71 4.85 0.35
CA LEU A 89 -4.90 4.19 -0.68
C LEU A 89 -3.54 3.74 -0.14
N VAL A 90 -2.98 4.45 0.83
CA VAL A 90 -1.72 4.03 1.46
C VAL A 90 -1.96 2.84 2.38
N ASP A 91 -3.00 2.91 3.19
CA ASP A 91 -3.41 1.85 4.10
C ASP A 91 -3.83 0.57 3.37
N LEU A 92 -4.22 0.67 2.09
CA LEU A 92 -4.49 -0.45 1.18
C LEU A 92 -3.24 -1.25 0.80
N LEU A 93 -2.04 -0.64 0.86
CA LEU A 93 -0.78 -1.23 0.38
C LEU A 93 0.27 -1.40 1.51
N PRO A 94 -0.09 -1.96 2.66
CA PRO A 94 0.76 -1.97 3.84
C PRO A 94 2.04 -2.78 3.58
N GLY A 95 3.20 -2.15 3.84
CA GLY A 95 4.51 -2.79 3.66
C GLY A 95 4.96 -2.96 2.19
N LEU A 96 4.12 -2.63 1.22
CA LEU A 96 4.49 -2.55 -0.20
C LEU A 96 5.05 -1.16 -0.55
N ILE A 97 4.52 -0.13 0.11
CA ILE A 97 4.89 1.26 -0.12
C ILE A 97 5.42 1.94 1.14
N LYS A 98 6.07 3.08 0.96
CA LYS A 98 6.59 3.94 2.03
C LYS A 98 6.22 5.40 1.75
N ILE A 99 5.63 6.06 2.75
CA ILE A 99 5.46 7.52 2.78
C ILE A 99 6.69 8.18 3.41
N ASN A 100 7.09 9.33 2.87
CA ASN A 100 8.08 10.22 3.45
C ASN A 100 7.64 11.70 3.37
N PRO A 101 7.68 12.49 4.47
CA PRO A 101 8.01 12.06 5.82
C PRO A 101 6.97 11.09 6.40
N PRO A 102 7.32 10.21 7.36
CA PRO A 102 6.34 9.40 8.05
C PRO A 102 5.28 10.30 8.72
N PRO A 103 3.99 10.01 8.58
CA PRO A 103 2.95 10.79 9.24
C PRO A 103 3.10 10.67 10.77
N GLU A 104 3.00 11.80 11.49
CA GLU A 104 2.95 11.79 12.95
C GLU A 104 1.62 11.14 13.38
N SER A 105 1.71 10.24 14.36
CA SER A 105 0.86 9.05 14.59
C SER A 105 -0.65 9.25 14.85
N SER A 106 -1.26 10.39 14.51
CA SER A 106 -2.71 10.58 14.58
C SER A 106 -3.27 11.73 13.76
N GLU A 107 -2.45 12.52 13.04
CA GLU A 107 -2.93 13.69 12.30
C GLU A 107 -2.49 13.61 10.84
N TYR A 108 -3.27 12.87 10.06
CA TYR A 108 -3.16 12.83 8.62
C TYR A 108 -3.57 14.19 8.03
N MET A 109 -2.67 15.17 8.07
CA MET A 109 -2.93 16.47 7.47
C MET A 109 -2.47 16.45 6.02
N PHE A 110 -3.41 16.36 5.08
CA PHE A 110 -3.07 16.43 3.67
C PHE A 110 -2.46 17.81 3.34
N LEU A 111 -1.17 17.81 3.03
CA LEU A 111 -0.40 18.99 2.64
C LEU A 111 0.13 18.79 1.22
N PRO A 112 -0.20 19.68 0.26
CA PRO A 112 0.27 19.58 -1.11
C PRO A 112 1.80 19.47 -1.19
N LYS A 113 2.30 18.50 -1.95
CA LYS A 113 3.73 18.23 -2.19
C LYS A 113 4.56 17.98 -0.93
N HIS A 114 3.92 17.67 0.18
CA HIS A 114 4.61 17.40 1.44
C HIS A 114 5.01 15.93 1.56
N TYR A 115 4.07 15.04 1.26
CA TYR A 115 4.28 13.61 1.31
C TYR A 115 4.70 13.06 -0.05
N THR A 116 5.68 12.17 -0.01
CA THR A 116 6.13 11.42 -1.17
C THR A 116 5.95 9.93 -0.93
N VAL A 117 5.59 9.19 -1.97
CA VAL A 117 5.33 7.76 -1.95
C VAL A 117 6.35 7.05 -2.84
N THR A 118 6.90 5.95 -2.33
CA THR A 118 7.85 5.06 -3.00
C THR A 118 7.52 3.61 -2.69
N LEU A 119 8.06 2.65 -3.45
CA LEU A 119 8.07 1.25 -3.00
C LEU A 119 8.88 1.13 -1.71
N ALA A 120 8.38 0.34 -0.75
CA ALA A 120 8.98 0.24 0.58
C ALA A 120 10.41 -0.34 0.53
N HIS A 121 10.63 -1.32 -0.34
CA HIS A 121 11.88 -2.06 -0.45
C HIS A 121 12.18 -2.43 -1.91
N PHE A 122 13.46 -2.65 -2.21
CA PHE A 122 13.89 -3.16 -3.51
C PHE A 122 13.26 -4.52 -3.83
N SER A 123 13.07 -5.38 -2.82
CA SER A 123 12.41 -6.68 -2.99
C SER A 123 10.96 -6.60 -3.43
N VAL A 124 10.23 -5.52 -3.08
CA VAL A 124 8.88 -5.29 -3.63
C VAL A 124 8.97 -5.04 -5.13
N LYS A 125 9.97 -4.27 -5.57
CA LYS A 125 10.22 -4.04 -6.99
C LYS A 125 10.58 -5.32 -7.74
N GLU A 126 11.37 -6.20 -7.14
CA GLU A 126 11.69 -7.51 -7.73
C GLU A 126 10.46 -8.39 -7.86
N TYR A 127 9.57 -8.38 -6.86
CA TYR A 127 8.33 -9.15 -6.88
C TYR A 127 7.32 -8.66 -7.94
N LEU A 128 7.23 -7.34 -8.18
CA LEU A 128 6.32 -6.74 -9.16
C LEU A 128 6.80 -6.86 -10.62
N ARG A 129 8.01 -7.37 -10.84
CA ARG A 129 8.63 -7.47 -12.17
C ARG A 129 7.99 -8.57 -13.01
#